data_AF-A0A2G4SUP7-F1
#
_entry.id   AF-A0A2G4SUP7-F1
#
_cell.length_a   1.000
_cell.length_b   1.000
_cell.length_c   1.000
_cell.angle_alpha   90.00
_cell.angle_beta   90.00
_cell.angle_gamma   90.00
#
_symmetry.space_group_name_H-M   'P 1'
#
loop_
_entity.id
_entity.type
_entity.pdbx_description
1 polymer ?
#
loop_
_entity_poly.entity_id
_entity_poly.type
_entity_poly.pdbx_seq_one_letter_code
_entity_poly.pdbx_strand_id
1 'polypeptide(L)'
;MDFDCNLLVLDYLVHHCYGKTAKAFIENIKTLDQFAYLPSQTKHSEILERAIKDSIEQGEIHRALKTIEDHFPALLEHDELQHISFRLRCQHFIEIIRSGSEMEAILYAQKYLKPVKHEFKEQVREVTSLIAYSDPFQSQSKHLMSQQRRDKLAHEVNCAILDLHCLSDESTIEKVQRQYAVVTDELERIDIKEKKSA
;
A
#
# COMPACT_ATOMS: atom_id res chain seq x y z
N MET A 1 15.69 -4.85 28.56
CA MET A 1 16.15 -3.54 28.07
C MET A 1 16.65 -3.63 26.63
N ASP A 2 17.78 -4.25 26.30
CA ASP A 2 18.24 -4.30 24.89
C ASP A 2 17.29 -5.08 23.96
N PHE A 3 16.62 -6.11 24.48
CA PHE A 3 15.60 -6.87 23.75
C PHE A 3 14.40 -6.02 23.33
N ASP A 4 13.95 -5.14 24.22
CA ASP A 4 12.79 -4.27 24.01
C ASP A 4 13.10 -3.18 22.97
N CYS A 5 14.32 -2.63 22.99
CA CYS A 5 14.79 -1.65 22.00
C CYS A 5 14.92 -2.24 20.60
N ASN A 6 15.49 -3.45 20.48
CA ASN A 6 15.62 -4.12 19.19
C ASN A 6 14.26 -4.46 18.58
N LEU A 7 13.27 -4.81 19.41
CA LEU A 7 11.92 -5.06 18.96
C LEU A 7 11.23 -3.78 18.46
N LEU A 8 11.45 -2.64 19.12
CA LEU A 8 10.95 -1.33 18.68
C LEU A 8 11.56 -0.89 17.34
N VAL A 9 12.87 -1.10 17.16
CA VAL A 9 13.54 -0.78 15.89
C VAL A 9 13.06 -1.71 14.79
N LEU A 10 12.87 -3.00 15.08
CA LEU A 10 12.37 -3.94 14.10
C LEU A 10 10.93 -3.64 13.69
N ASP A 11 10.05 -3.35 14.66
CA ASP A 11 8.68 -2.89 14.43
C ASP A 11 8.68 -1.67 13.50
N TYR A 12 9.53 -0.67 13.74
CA TYR A 12 9.70 0.48 12.86
C TYR A 12 10.15 0.11 11.43
N LEU A 13 11.20 -0.73 11.31
CA LEU A 13 11.73 -1.12 10.00
C LEU A 13 10.72 -1.92 9.17
N VAL A 14 9.90 -2.74 9.84
CA VAL A 14 8.83 -3.52 9.22
C VAL A 14 7.69 -2.61 8.81
N HIS A 15 7.24 -1.76 9.74
CA HIS A 15 6.18 -0.78 9.56
C HIS A 15 6.42 0.15 8.36
N HIS A 16 7.64 0.67 8.22
CA HIS A 16 8.03 1.56 7.10
C HIS A 16 8.52 0.83 5.84
N CYS A 17 8.26 -0.47 5.72
CA CYS A 17 8.63 -1.29 4.55
C CYS A 17 10.13 -1.34 4.22
N TYR A 18 11.01 -1.11 5.19
CA TYR A 18 12.46 -1.20 5.04
C TYR A 18 12.94 -2.66 5.07
N GLY A 19 12.32 -3.55 4.29
CA GLY A 19 12.48 -5.00 4.41
C GLY A 19 13.90 -5.52 4.18
N LYS A 20 14.74 -4.85 3.37
CA LYS A 20 16.15 -5.23 3.22
C LYS A 20 16.95 -4.92 4.49
N THR A 21 16.70 -3.75 5.07
CA THR A 21 17.30 -3.29 6.33
C THR A 21 16.81 -4.14 7.50
N ALA A 22 15.51 -4.44 7.57
CA ALA A 22 14.93 -5.33 8.57
C ALA A 22 15.58 -6.73 8.54
N LYS A 23 15.79 -7.30 7.34
CA LYS A 23 16.48 -8.60 7.19
C LYS A 23 17.92 -8.55 7.68
N ALA A 24 18.69 -7.55 7.26
CA ALA A 24 20.07 -7.36 7.71
C ALA A 24 20.14 -7.11 9.23
N PHE A 25 19.17 -6.37 9.78
CA PHE A 25 19.03 -6.08 11.20
C PHE A 25 18.74 -7.36 11.99
N ILE A 26 17.78 -8.17 11.56
CA ILE A 26 17.49 -9.49 12.15
C ILE A 26 18.72 -10.38 12.09
N GLU A 27 19.43 -10.44 10.97
CA GLU A 27 20.66 -11.22 10.80
C GLU A 27 21.77 -10.81 11.77
N ASN A 28 21.88 -9.51 12.06
CA ASN A 28 22.80 -8.99 13.05
C ASN A 28 22.38 -9.38 14.49
N ILE A 29 21.08 -9.42 14.77
CA ILE A 29 20.52 -9.70 16.09
C ILE A 29 20.47 -11.21 16.44
N LYS A 30 20.68 -12.11 15.46
CA LYS A 30 20.63 -13.59 15.59
C LYS A 30 21.53 -14.22 16.67
N THR A 31 22.25 -13.45 17.48
CA THR A 31 22.91 -13.94 18.71
C THR A 31 21.97 -14.05 19.92
N LEU A 32 20.70 -13.64 19.84
CA LEU A 32 19.72 -13.77 20.93
C LEU A 32 18.51 -14.63 20.50
N ASP A 33 18.47 -15.84 21.05
CA ASP A 33 17.64 -17.00 20.70
C ASP A 33 16.13 -16.88 21.08
N GLN A 34 15.54 -15.67 21.07
CA GLN A 34 14.21 -15.40 21.67
C GLN A 34 13.19 -14.70 20.75
N PHE A 35 13.26 -14.86 19.44
CA PHE A 35 12.28 -14.26 18.49
C PHE A 35 11.09 -15.19 18.16
N ALA A 36 10.47 -15.78 19.19
CA ALA A 36 9.21 -16.51 19.08
C ALA A 36 7.94 -15.63 19.27
N TYR A 37 8.12 -14.33 19.56
CA TYR A 37 7.04 -13.42 19.99
C TYR A 37 6.77 -12.20 19.08
N LEU A 38 7.22 -12.21 17.82
CA LEU A 38 6.59 -11.32 16.83
C LEU A 38 5.18 -11.86 16.55
N PRO A 39 4.11 -11.03 16.57
CA PRO A 39 2.76 -11.50 16.29
C PRO A 39 2.76 -12.29 14.97
N SER A 40 2.40 -13.56 15.05
CA SER A 40 2.45 -14.51 13.93
C SER A 40 1.50 -14.14 12.77
N GLN A 41 0.64 -13.15 12.96
CA GLN A 41 -0.24 -12.60 11.92
C GLN A 41 0.47 -11.59 10.98
N THR A 42 1.53 -10.92 11.42
CA THR A 42 2.19 -9.86 10.63
C THR A 42 2.99 -10.43 9.45
N LYS A 43 3.66 -11.59 9.62
CA LYS A 43 4.50 -12.19 8.56
C LYS A 43 3.73 -12.69 7.33
N HIS A 44 2.49 -13.17 7.48
CA HIS A 44 1.72 -13.69 6.34
C HIS A 44 1.02 -12.56 5.58
N SER A 45 0.53 -11.53 6.28
CA SER A 45 -0.04 -10.32 5.66
C SER A 45 1.00 -9.56 4.85
N GLU A 46 2.21 -9.38 5.40
CA GLU A 46 3.32 -8.66 4.74
C GLU A 46 3.79 -9.31 3.44
N ILE A 47 3.83 -10.65 3.37
CA ILE A 47 4.22 -11.37 2.15
C ILE A 47 3.16 -11.18 1.06
N LEU A 48 1.89 -11.20 1.44
CA LEU A 48 0.77 -10.99 0.53
C LEU A 48 0.72 -9.55 0.02
N GLU A 49 0.84 -8.57 0.92
CA GLU A 49 0.93 -7.14 0.58
C GLU A 49 2.06 -6.87 -0.41
N ARG A 50 3.25 -7.40 -0.12
CA ARG A 50 4.40 -7.29 -1.01
C ARG A 50 4.16 -7.97 -2.36
N ALA A 51 3.58 -9.16 -2.36
CA ALA A 51 3.27 -9.88 -3.59
C ALA A 51 2.25 -9.12 -4.46
N ILE A 52 1.25 -8.48 -3.84
CA ILE A 52 0.28 -7.61 -4.53
C ILE A 52 1.00 -6.41 -5.14
N LYS A 53 1.81 -5.69 -4.35
CA LYS A 53 2.58 -4.53 -4.81
C LYS A 53 3.50 -4.88 -5.98
N ASP A 54 4.30 -5.95 -5.83
CA ASP A 54 5.23 -6.42 -6.86
C ASP A 54 4.47 -6.84 -8.14
N SER A 55 3.30 -7.49 -8.00
CA SER A 55 2.45 -7.85 -9.15
C SER A 55 1.94 -6.61 -9.88
N ILE A 56 1.52 -5.56 -9.16
CA ILE A 56 1.06 -4.31 -9.78
C ILE A 56 2.20 -3.61 -10.52
N GLU A 57 3.37 -3.49 -9.90
CA GLU A 57 4.54 -2.85 -10.51
C GLU A 57 4.99 -3.57 -11.79
N GLN A 58 4.87 -4.91 -11.82
CA GLN A 58 5.20 -5.73 -12.99
C GLN A 58 4.12 -5.71 -14.09
N GLY A 59 2.92 -5.18 -13.82
CA GLY A 59 1.78 -5.21 -14.75
C GLY A 59 0.96 -6.51 -14.68
N GLU A 60 1.21 -7.37 -13.71
CA GLU A 60 0.46 -8.60 -13.45
C GLU A 60 -0.82 -8.31 -12.64
N ILE A 61 -1.64 -7.38 -13.12
CA ILE A 61 -2.79 -6.84 -12.37
C ILE A 61 -3.86 -7.91 -12.08
N HIS A 62 -4.02 -8.87 -12.99
CA HIS A 62 -4.94 -9.99 -12.78
C HIS A 62 -4.54 -10.84 -11.56
N ARG A 63 -3.24 -11.02 -11.31
CA ARG A 63 -2.74 -11.74 -10.14
C ARG A 63 -3.00 -10.94 -8.87
N ALA A 64 -2.69 -9.65 -8.91
CA ALA A 64 -2.95 -8.74 -7.80
C ALA A 64 -4.44 -8.74 -7.41
N LEU A 65 -5.34 -8.60 -8.39
CA LEU A 65 -6.79 -8.65 -8.18
C LEU A 65 -7.23 -9.98 -7.54
N LYS A 66 -6.74 -11.12 -8.05
CA LYS A 66 -7.06 -12.42 -7.47
C LYS A 66 -6.59 -12.52 -6.01
N THR A 67 -5.35 -12.12 -5.73
CA THR A 67 -4.85 -12.13 -4.34
C THR A 67 -5.65 -11.22 -3.43
N ILE A 68 -6.08 -10.05 -3.91
CA ILE A 68 -6.96 -9.13 -3.19
C ILE A 68 -8.34 -9.74 -2.95
N GLU A 69 -8.96 -10.36 -3.95
CA GLU A 69 -10.25 -11.05 -3.81
C GLU A 69 -10.17 -12.16 -2.76
N ASP A 70 -9.08 -12.92 -2.76
CA ASP A 70 -8.89 -14.07 -1.86
C ASP A 70 -8.58 -13.65 -0.40
N HIS A 71 -7.86 -12.55 -0.18
CA HIS A 71 -7.30 -12.20 1.14
C HIS A 71 -7.77 -10.86 1.70
N PHE A 72 -8.15 -9.91 0.85
CA PHE A 72 -8.54 -8.54 1.22
C PHE A 72 -9.84 -8.10 0.49
N PRO A 73 -10.93 -8.90 0.53
CA PRO A 73 -12.15 -8.62 -0.24
C PRO A 73 -12.78 -7.26 0.11
N ALA A 74 -12.58 -6.81 1.35
CA ALA A 74 -12.97 -5.48 1.83
C ALA A 74 -12.46 -4.34 0.92
N LEU A 75 -11.26 -4.46 0.34
CA LEU A 75 -10.69 -3.45 -0.56
C LEU A 75 -11.53 -3.26 -1.84
N LEU A 76 -12.29 -4.27 -2.24
CA LEU A 76 -13.13 -4.25 -3.44
C LEU A 76 -14.60 -3.94 -3.15
N GLU A 77 -15.06 -4.23 -1.93
CA GLU A 77 -16.47 -4.15 -1.52
C GLU A 77 -16.84 -2.85 -0.82
N HIS A 78 -15.91 -2.21 -0.09
CA HIS A 78 -16.20 -0.97 0.63
C HIS A 78 -16.35 0.24 -0.30
N ASP A 79 -17.44 0.99 -0.12
CA ASP A 79 -17.76 2.18 -0.93
C ASP A 79 -16.68 3.28 -0.84
N GLU A 80 -16.02 3.41 0.31
CA GLU A 80 -14.93 4.37 0.55
C GLU A 80 -13.67 4.03 -0.28
N LEU A 81 -13.40 2.73 -0.47
CA LEU A 81 -12.24 2.20 -1.20
C LEU A 81 -12.56 1.88 -2.67
N GLN A 82 -13.79 2.16 -3.12
CA GLN A 82 -14.23 1.90 -4.49
C GLN A 82 -13.35 2.58 -5.56
N HIS A 83 -12.74 3.71 -5.21
CA HIS A 83 -11.80 4.40 -6.10
C HIS A 83 -10.55 3.56 -6.41
N ILE A 84 -10.07 2.74 -5.45
CA ILE A 84 -8.92 1.84 -5.62
C ILE A 84 -9.29 0.67 -6.53
N SER A 85 -10.42 0.01 -6.24
CA SER A 85 -10.89 -1.10 -7.05
C SER A 85 -11.17 -0.68 -8.50
N PHE A 86 -11.74 0.52 -8.70
CA PHE A 86 -11.91 1.10 -10.02
C PHE A 86 -10.57 1.32 -10.73
N ARG A 87 -9.57 1.89 -10.06
CA ARG A 87 -8.24 2.11 -10.64
C ARG A 87 -7.51 0.81 -10.98
N LEU A 88 -7.64 -0.23 -10.16
CA LEU A 88 -7.11 -1.56 -10.48
C LEU A 88 -7.74 -2.12 -11.76
N ARG A 89 -9.07 -1.99 -11.92
CA ARG A 89 -9.77 -2.42 -13.15
C ARG A 89 -9.32 -1.61 -14.37
N CYS A 90 -9.16 -0.29 -14.24
CA CYS A 90 -8.60 0.52 -15.31
C CYS A 90 -7.18 0.07 -15.68
N GLN A 91 -6.33 -0.20 -14.69
CA GLN A 91 -4.97 -0.65 -14.96
C GLN A 91 -4.96 -2.02 -15.63
N HIS A 92 -5.80 -2.96 -15.20
CA HIS A 92 -5.90 -4.27 -15.84
C HIS A 92 -6.30 -4.13 -17.32
N PHE A 93 -7.30 -3.30 -17.64
CA PHE A 93 -7.65 -3.00 -19.02
C PHE A 93 -6.45 -2.47 -19.83
N ILE A 94 -5.66 -1.55 -19.25
CA ILE A 94 -4.45 -1.02 -19.89
C ILE A 94 -3.43 -2.14 -20.17
N GLU A 95 -3.28 -3.11 -19.26
CA GLU A 95 -2.39 -4.26 -19.47
C GLU A 95 -2.89 -5.19 -20.58
N ILE A 96 -4.22 -5.39 -20.70
CA ILE A 96 -4.81 -6.16 -21.81
C ILE A 96 -4.60 -5.44 -23.15
N ILE A 97 -4.72 -4.12 -23.17
CA ILE A 97 -4.40 -3.32 -24.36
C ILE A 97 -2.90 -3.44 -24.70
N ARG A 98 -2.02 -3.42 -23.69
CA ARG A 98 -0.57 -3.57 -23.87
C ARG A 98 -0.19 -4.94 -24.46
N SER A 99 -0.94 -6.00 -24.16
CA SER A 99 -0.71 -7.34 -24.74
C SER A 99 -1.20 -7.50 -26.18
N GLY A 100 -1.97 -6.54 -26.70
CA GLY A 100 -2.52 -6.56 -28.05
C GLY A 100 -3.82 -7.35 -28.21
N SER A 101 -4.43 -7.82 -27.11
CA SER A 101 -5.67 -8.60 -27.12
C SER A 101 -6.91 -7.71 -27.19
N GLU A 102 -7.24 -7.18 -28.38
CA GLU A 102 -8.38 -6.24 -28.56
C GLU A 102 -9.73 -6.84 -28.11
N MET A 103 -10.03 -8.07 -28.51
CA MET A 103 -11.29 -8.73 -28.14
C MET A 103 -11.43 -8.91 -26.62
N GLU A 104 -10.34 -9.28 -25.95
CA GLU A 104 -10.31 -9.41 -24.49
C GLU A 104 -10.53 -8.05 -23.83
N ALA A 105 -9.91 -7.00 -24.35
CA ALA A 105 -10.07 -5.63 -23.85
C ALA A 105 -11.54 -5.16 -23.96
N ILE A 106 -12.21 -5.41 -25.09
CA ILE A 106 -13.62 -5.06 -25.30
C ILE A 106 -14.50 -5.77 -24.26
N LEU A 107 -14.35 -7.09 -24.12
CA LEU A 107 -15.13 -7.88 -23.17
C LEU A 107 -14.89 -7.43 -21.73
N TYR A 108 -13.62 -7.15 -21.39
CA TYR A 108 -13.25 -6.66 -20.07
C TYR A 108 -13.86 -5.30 -19.78
N ALA A 109 -13.76 -4.34 -20.69
CA ALA A 109 -14.31 -3.00 -20.52
C ALA A 109 -15.83 -3.03 -20.33
N GLN A 110 -16.55 -3.81 -21.14
CA GLN A 110 -18.00 -3.97 -21.03
C GLN A 110 -18.44 -4.56 -19.69
N LYS A 111 -17.62 -5.46 -19.12
CA LYS A 111 -17.93 -6.12 -17.85
C LYS A 111 -17.56 -5.26 -16.64
N TYR A 112 -16.39 -4.62 -16.64
CA TYR A 112 -15.78 -4.06 -15.43
C TYR A 112 -15.59 -2.54 -15.42
N LEU A 113 -15.65 -1.86 -16.58
CA LEU A 113 -15.39 -0.41 -16.69
C LEU A 113 -16.67 0.42 -16.89
N LYS A 114 -17.85 -0.14 -16.64
CA LYS A 114 -19.08 0.65 -16.63
C LYS A 114 -19.01 1.70 -15.51
N PRO A 115 -19.17 3.00 -15.80
CA PRO A 115 -19.05 4.04 -14.80
C PRO A 115 -20.21 3.95 -13.81
N VAL A 116 -19.92 3.45 -12.60
CA VAL A 116 -20.88 3.37 -11.50
C VAL A 116 -21.17 4.77 -10.93
N LYS A 117 -20.12 5.61 -10.87
CA LYS A 117 -20.20 7.01 -10.42
C LYS A 117 -19.87 7.96 -11.56
N HIS A 118 -20.51 9.12 -11.57
CA HIS A 118 -20.31 10.14 -12.62
C HIS A 118 -18.87 10.66 -12.66
N GLU A 119 -18.19 10.69 -11.51
CA GLU A 119 -16.79 11.11 -11.39
C GLU A 119 -15.81 10.24 -12.20
N PHE A 120 -16.14 8.95 -12.40
CA PHE A 120 -15.28 8.03 -13.16
C PHE A 120 -15.51 8.11 -14.67
N LYS A 121 -16.57 8.78 -15.14
CA LYS A 121 -16.97 8.78 -16.55
C LYS A 121 -15.86 9.30 -17.49
N GLU A 122 -15.18 10.37 -17.07
CA GLU A 122 -14.07 10.94 -17.84
C GLU A 122 -12.86 10.00 -17.88
N GLN A 123 -12.51 9.38 -16.75
CA GLN A 123 -11.43 8.39 -16.70
C GLN A 123 -11.75 7.15 -17.53
N VAL A 124 -13.00 6.65 -17.49
CA VAL A 124 -13.43 5.54 -18.34
C VAL A 124 -13.26 5.91 -19.81
N ARG A 125 -13.72 7.10 -20.23
CA ARG A 125 -13.60 7.57 -21.61
C ARG A 125 -12.13 7.64 -22.06
N GLU A 126 -11.28 8.21 -21.23
CA GLU A 126 -9.86 8.34 -21.53
C GLU A 126 -9.16 6.97 -21.61
N VAL A 127 -9.36 6.09 -20.63
CA VAL A 127 -8.76 4.74 -20.60
C VAL A 127 -9.24 3.91 -21.79
N THR A 128 -10.55 3.87 -22.04
CA THR A 128 -11.12 3.10 -23.15
C THR A 128 -10.72 3.64 -24.52
N SER A 129 -10.39 4.92 -24.65
CA SER A 129 -9.91 5.48 -25.92
C SER A 129 -8.63 4.83 -26.44
N LEU A 130 -7.83 4.19 -25.57
CA LEU A 130 -6.59 3.51 -25.95
C LEU A 130 -6.82 2.42 -27.00
N ILE A 131 -7.99 1.77 -27.01
CA ILE A 131 -8.32 0.71 -27.97
C ILE A 131 -8.49 1.23 -29.40
N ALA A 132 -8.74 2.53 -29.57
CA ALA A 132 -8.93 3.13 -30.89
C ALA A 132 -7.61 3.35 -31.65
N TYR A 133 -6.46 3.16 -30.99
CA TYR A 133 -5.14 3.38 -31.57
C TYR A 133 -4.45 2.05 -31.85
N SER A 134 -3.86 1.93 -33.05
CA SER A 134 -3.05 0.75 -33.40
C SER A 134 -1.80 0.61 -32.52
N ASP A 135 -1.24 1.74 -32.07
CA ASP A 135 -0.17 1.78 -31.06
C ASP A 135 -0.63 2.69 -29.89
N PRO A 136 -0.96 2.11 -28.72
CA PRO A 136 -1.33 2.86 -27.52
C PRO A 136 -0.29 3.87 -27.05
N PHE A 137 1.00 3.67 -27.35
CA PHE A 137 2.08 4.60 -26.97
C PHE A 137 2.11 5.88 -27.81
N GLN A 138 1.46 5.87 -28.98
CA GLN A 138 1.28 7.05 -29.83
C GLN A 138 -0.03 7.79 -29.56
N SER A 139 -0.86 7.28 -28.65
CA SER A 139 -2.15 7.91 -28.32
C SER A 139 -1.97 9.24 -27.58
N GLN A 140 -3.02 10.07 -27.59
CA GLN A 140 -3.10 11.25 -26.72
C GLN A 140 -3.04 10.85 -25.23
N SER A 141 -3.52 9.65 -24.91
CA SER A 141 -3.56 9.07 -23.57
C SER A 141 -2.32 8.23 -23.23
N LYS A 142 -1.21 8.37 -23.97
CA LYS A 142 0.02 7.58 -23.76
C LYS A 142 0.59 7.63 -22.34
N HIS A 143 0.30 8.70 -21.60
CA HIS A 143 0.73 8.83 -20.20
C HIS A 143 0.13 7.74 -19.29
N LEU A 144 -1.03 7.17 -19.67
CA LEU A 144 -1.65 6.03 -18.99
C LEU A 144 -0.82 4.75 -19.09
N MET A 145 0.06 4.65 -20.11
CA MET A 145 0.93 3.49 -20.32
C MET A 145 2.22 3.52 -19.49
N SER A 146 2.42 4.53 -18.63
CA SER A 146 3.68 4.74 -17.91
C SER A 146 3.88 3.80 -16.72
N GLN A 147 5.15 3.47 -16.43
CA GLN A 147 5.52 2.74 -15.21
C GLN A 147 5.15 3.54 -13.94
N GLN A 148 5.38 4.86 -13.96
CA GLN A 148 5.06 5.74 -12.83
C GLN A 148 3.59 5.62 -12.38
N ARG A 149 2.66 5.42 -13.33
CA ARG A 149 1.25 5.18 -13.00
C ARG A 149 1.06 3.88 -12.21
N ARG A 150 1.75 2.80 -12.60
CA ARG A 150 1.71 1.50 -11.90
C ARG A 150 2.30 1.64 -10.50
N ASP A 151 3.45 2.29 -10.37
CA ASP A 151 4.11 2.48 -9.09
C ASP A 151 3.21 3.27 -8.11
N LYS A 152 2.54 4.32 -8.61
CA LYS A 152 1.58 5.09 -7.81
C LYS A 152 0.38 4.24 -7.38
N LEU A 153 -0.16 3.42 -8.28
CA LEU A 153 -1.27 2.52 -7.95
C LEU A 153 -0.84 1.46 -6.93
N ALA A 154 0.36 0.88 -7.09
CA ALA A 154 0.89 -0.11 -6.18
C ALA A 154 1.05 0.46 -4.77
N HIS A 155 1.54 1.70 -4.65
CA HIS A 155 1.64 2.41 -3.38
C HIS A 155 0.27 2.64 -2.73
N GLU A 156 -0.72 3.14 -3.48
CA GLU A 156 -2.06 3.39 -2.94
C GLU A 156 -2.78 2.12 -2.48
N VAL A 157 -2.66 1.03 -3.26
CA VAL A 157 -3.21 -0.28 -2.86
C VAL A 157 -2.54 -0.77 -1.58
N ASN A 158 -1.22 -0.61 -1.47
CA ASN A 158 -0.47 -0.99 -0.28
C ASN A 158 -0.94 -0.20 0.95
N CYS A 159 -1.07 1.13 0.86
CA CYS A 159 -1.59 1.96 1.95
C CYS A 159 -2.98 1.51 2.40
N ALA A 160 -3.90 1.29 1.45
CA ALA A 160 -5.25 0.88 1.80
C ALA A 160 -5.35 -0.51 2.43
N ILE A 161 -4.45 -1.43 2.07
CA ILE A 161 -4.37 -2.73 2.76
C ILE A 161 -3.88 -2.52 4.20
N LEU A 162 -2.86 -1.69 4.42
CA LEU A 162 -2.38 -1.38 5.78
C LEU A 162 -3.48 -0.76 6.65
N ASP A 163 -4.25 0.19 6.08
CA ASP A 163 -5.38 0.84 6.74
C ASP A 163 -6.46 -0.17 7.19
N LEU A 164 -6.79 -1.13 6.31
CA LEU A 164 -7.79 -2.18 6.59
C LEU A 164 -7.39 -3.09 7.76
N HIS A 165 -6.09 -3.29 7.99
CA HIS A 165 -5.57 -4.14 9.06
C HIS A 165 -5.45 -3.43 10.41
N CYS A 166 -5.90 -2.17 10.54
CA CYS A 166 -5.68 -1.34 11.72
C CYS A 166 -4.20 -1.27 12.11
N LEU A 167 -3.30 -1.46 11.14
CA LEU A 167 -1.89 -1.19 11.32
C LEU A 167 -1.78 0.33 11.35
N SER A 168 -1.42 0.86 12.51
CA SER A 168 -1.23 2.29 12.80
C SER A 168 -0.41 2.96 11.70
N ASP A 169 -0.63 4.23 11.33
CA ASP A 169 0.29 5.03 10.49
C ASP A 169 1.67 5.25 11.14
N GLU A 170 1.79 4.82 12.39
CA GLU A 170 2.89 5.14 13.27
C GLU A 170 3.30 3.86 14.01
N SER A 171 4.57 3.53 13.89
CA SER A 171 5.23 2.47 14.64
C SER A 171 5.18 2.69 16.16
N THR A 172 5.46 1.64 16.92
CA THR A 172 5.50 1.70 18.38
C THR A 172 6.52 2.72 18.88
N ILE A 173 7.67 2.85 18.20
CA ILE A 173 8.71 3.82 18.59
C ILE A 173 8.26 5.27 18.40
N GLU A 174 7.49 5.56 17.35
CA GLU A 174 6.93 6.90 17.11
C GLU A 174 5.89 7.28 18.17
N LYS A 175 5.11 6.30 18.66
CA LYS A 175 4.18 6.49 19.78
C LYS A 175 4.91 6.78 21.09
N VAL A 176 5.96 6.01 21.40
CA VAL A 176 6.79 6.23 22.60
C VAL A 176 7.48 7.58 22.55
N GLN A 177 8.01 7.98 21.39
CA GLN A 177 8.63 9.30 21.20
C GLN A 177 7.65 10.44 21.48
N ARG A 178 6.40 10.35 21.00
CA ARG A 178 5.37 11.37 21.27
C ARG A 178 4.99 11.42 22.75
N GLN A 179 4.84 10.28 23.40
CA GLN A 179 4.57 10.24 24.84
C GLN A 179 5.72 10.87 25.64
N TYR A 180 6.97 10.56 25.29
CA TYR A 180 8.14 11.17 25.90
C TYR A 180 8.17 12.69 25.73
N ALA A 181 7.85 13.19 24.53
CA ALA A 181 7.78 14.63 24.27
C ALA A 181 6.73 15.35 25.14
N VAL A 182 5.55 14.73 25.33
CA VAL A 182 4.51 15.29 26.21
C VAL A 182 4.95 15.28 27.67
N VAL A 183 5.53 14.19 28.15
CA VAL A 183 6.00 14.08 29.54
C VAL A 183 7.09 15.09 29.85
N THR A 184 8.03 15.28 28.92
CA THR A 184 9.13 16.26 29.10
C THR A 184 8.61 17.70 29.15
N ASP A 185 7.70 18.08 28.24
CA ASP A 185 7.06 19.40 28.27
C ASP A 185 6.28 19.65 29.58
N GLU A 186 5.57 18.64 30.10
CA GLU A 186 4.88 18.77 31.39
C GLU A 186 5.84 18.90 32.58
N LEU A 187 6.94 18.13 32.60
CA LEU A 187 7.97 18.25 33.63
C LEU A 187 8.61 19.64 33.64
N GLU A 188 8.92 20.20 32.46
CA GLU A 188 9.44 21.56 32.34
C GLU A 188 8.45 22.61 32.89
N ARG A 189 7.15 22.44 32.62
CA ARG A 189 6.09 23.33 33.14
C ARG A 189 5.97 23.26 34.66
N ILE A 190 6.12 22.07 35.25
CA ILE A 190 6.10 21.88 36.71
C ILE A 190 7.32 22.55 37.33
N ASP A 191 8.53 22.32 36.80
CA ASP A 191 9.77 22.94 37.27
C ASP A 191 9.71 24.48 37.22
N ILE A 192 9.08 25.04 36.18
CA ILE A 192 8.86 26.49 36.06
C ILE A 192 7.87 27.01 37.11
N LYS A 193 6.84 26.24 37.48
CA LYS A 193 5.87 26.62 38.53
C LYS A 193 6.47 26.56 39.93
N GLU A 194 7.31 25.57 40.22
CA GLU A 194 8.00 25.45 41.51
C GLU A 194 9.01 26.58 41.70
N LYS A 195 9.78 26.94 40.67
CA LYS A 195 10.72 28.08 40.70
C LYS A 195 10.05 29.46 40.82
N LYS A 196 8.76 29.57 40.48
CA LYS A 196 7.97 30.82 40.64
C LYS A 196 7.25 30.92 41.99
N SER A 197 7.14 29.81 42.72
CA SER A 197 6.51 29.76 44.05
C SER A 197 7.51 29.81 45.21
N ALA A 198 8.82 29.82 44.91
CA ALA A 198 9.93 30.02 45.84
C ALA A 198 10.48 31.44 45.72
#